data_AF-A0A5N8ZFK1-F1
#
_entry.id   AF-A0A5N8ZFK1-F1
#
_cell.length_a   1.000
_cell.length_b   1.000
_cell.length_c   1.000
_cell.angle_alpha   90.00
_cell.angle_beta   90.00
_cell.angle_gamma   90.00
#
_symmetry.space_group_name_H-M   'P 1'
#
loop_
_entity.id
_entity.type
_entity.pdbx_description
1 polymer ?
#
loop_
_entity_poly.entity_id
_entity_poly.type
_entity_poly.pdbx_seq_one_letter_code
_entity_poly.pdbx_strand_id
1 'polypeptide(L)'
;MSLSAEWRVFGEFDALLIMKASGEVKEAITLNVENLHDFLTAMQTVFLTTGDLPISGEKRNPEPWGALVLSRSETGEIIDMDPEKFWEGIHIWFRSHGVDYDSPISHHPMFKR
;
A
#
# COMPACT_ATOMS: atom_id res chain seq x y z
N MET A 1 1.35 3.08 -19.87
CA MET A 1 1.90 4.05 -18.88
C MET A 1 2.32 3.22 -17.70
N SER A 2 3.57 3.33 -17.24
CA SER A 2 4.02 2.55 -16.07
C SER A 2 3.45 3.17 -14.79
N LEU A 3 2.86 2.32 -13.95
CA LEU A 3 2.40 2.67 -12.61
C LEU A 3 3.33 2.07 -11.56
N SER A 4 3.33 2.67 -10.38
CA SER A 4 3.87 2.07 -9.17
C SER A 4 2.89 2.23 -8.02
N ALA A 5 3.06 1.44 -6.98
CA ALA A 5 2.30 1.53 -5.74
C ALA A 5 3.25 1.82 -4.58
N GLU A 6 2.87 2.76 -3.71
CA GLU A 6 3.66 3.20 -2.57
C GLU A 6 2.85 3.04 -1.28
N TRP A 7 3.38 2.29 -0.33
CA TRP A 7 2.91 2.31 1.03
C TRP A 7 3.50 3.52 1.77
N ARG A 8 2.61 4.39 2.24
CA ARG A 8 2.91 5.61 2.98
C ARG A 8 2.29 5.56 4.37
N VAL A 9 3.03 6.05 5.36
CA VAL A 9 2.58 6.14 6.76
C VAL A 9 2.52 7.60 7.20
N PHE A 10 1.36 8.04 7.64
CA PHE A 10 1.09 9.38 8.18
C PHE A 10 0.50 9.29 9.59
N GLY A 11 1.37 9.32 10.60
CA GLY A 11 0.95 9.19 11.99
C GLY A 11 0.29 7.83 12.24
N GLU A 12 -1.01 7.81 12.51
CA GLU A 12 -1.80 6.60 12.75
C GLU A 12 -2.50 6.05 11.48
N PHE A 13 -2.34 6.73 10.34
CA PHE A 13 -3.01 6.36 9.10
C PHE A 13 -2.02 5.85 8.05
N ASP A 14 -2.39 4.72 7.47
CA ASP A 14 -1.64 4.03 6.43
C ASP A 14 -2.39 4.15 5.10
N ALA A 15 -1.67 4.57 4.06
CA ALA A 15 -2.22 4.74 2.71
C ALA A 15 -1.39 3.96 1.69
N LEU A 16 -2.09 3.38 0.71
CA LEU A 16 -1.48 2.84 -0.49
C LEU A 16 -1.75 3.82 -1.64
N LEU A 17 -0.68 4.45 -2.13
CA LEU A 17 -0.76 5.40 -3.23
C LEU A 17 -0.44 4.72 -4.54
N ILE A 18 -1.26 4.93 -5.55
CA ILE A 18 -0.95 4.57 -6.93
C ILE A 18 -0.33 5.77 -7.60
N MET A 19 0.89 5.60 -8.09
CA MET A 19 1.71 6.66 -8.64
C MET A 19 1.79 6.54 -10.16
N LYS A 20 1.78 7.68 -10.83
CA LYS A 20 2.16 7.78 -12.25
C LYS A 20 3.67 7.78 -12.37
N ALA A 21 4.17 7.40 -13.54
CA ALA A 21 5.58 7.58 -13.91
C ALA A 21 6.08 9.04 -13.79
N SER A 22 5.20 10.04 -13.77
CA SER A 22 5.55 11.45 -13.51
C SER A 22 5.87 11.77 -12.05
N GLY A 23 5.68 10.81 -11.12
CA GLY A 23 5.81 11.02 -9.68
C GLY A 23 4.57 11.62 -9.00
N GLU A 24 3.47 11.78 -9.74
CA GLU A 24 2.21 12.25 -9.19
C GLU A 24 1.35 11.10 -8.67
N VAL A 25 0.66 11.32 -7.56
CA VAL A 25 -0.38 10.41 -7.05
C VAL A 25 -1.55 10.40 -8.05
N LYS A 26 -1.81 9.23 -8.63
CA LYS A 26 -3.02 8.93 -9.42
C LYS A 26 -4.20 8.67 -8.48
N GLU A 27 -4.01 7.83 -7.48
CA GLU A 27 -5.07 7.35 -6.58
C GLU A 27 -4.51 7.05 -5.19
N ALA A 28 -5.37 7.10 -4.17
CA ALA A 28 -5.02 6.84 -2.79
C ALA A 28 -6.06 5.90 -2.19
N ILE A 29 -5.60 4.78 -1.67
CA ILE A 29 -6.42 3.70 -1.13
C ILE A 29 -6.13 3.62 0.37
N THR A 30 -7.17 3.63 1.20
CA THR A 30 -7.03 3.35 2.63
C THR A 30 -6.55 1.91 2.81
N LEU A 31 -5.46 1.71 3.57
CA LEU A 31 -4.93 0.38 3.79
C LEU A 31 -5.88 -0.48 4.67
N ASN A 32 -6.04 -1.72 4.26
CA ASN A 32 -6.76 -2.79 4.95
C ASN A 32 -5.99 -4.11 4.76
N VAL A 33 -6.47 -5.20 5.37
CA VAL A 33 -5.68 -6.44 5.44
C VAL A 33 -5.50 -7.02 4.03
N GLU A 34 -6.55 -6.96 3.22
CA GLU A 34 -6.57 -7.56 1.88
C GLU A 34 -5.62 -6.83 0.94
N ASN A 35 -5.71 -5.50 0.89
CA ASN A 35 -4.90 -4.72 -0.04
C ASN A 35 -3.43 -4.60 0.41
N LEU A 36 -3.14 -4.61 1.72
CA LEU A 36 -1.76 -4.67 2.21
C LEU A 36 -1.15 -6.03 1.92
N HIS A 37 -1.86 -7.13 2.20
CA HIS A 37 -1.36 -8.47 1.91
C HIS A 37 -1.12 -8.65 0.40
N ASP A 38 -2.06 -8.25 -0.47
CA ASP A 38 -1.85 -8.29 -1.91
C ASP A 38 -0.65 -7.42 -2.33
N PHE A 39 -0.54 -6.20 -1.82
CA PHE A 39 0.60 -5.31 -2.07
C PHE A 39 1.95 -5.89 -1.63
N LEU A 40 2.00 -6.65 -0.53
CA LEU A 40 3.24 -7.25 -0.02
C LEU A 40 3.61 -8.55 -0.74
N THR A 41 2.63 -9.27 -1.27
CA THR A 41 2.83 -10.60 -1.86
C THR A 41 2.75 -10.53 -3.39
N ALA A 42 1.54 -10.61 -3.94
CA ALA A 42 1.31 -10.96 -5.33
C ALA A 42 0.99 -9.77 -6.25
N MET A 43 0.64 -8.60 -5.72
CA MET A 43 0.33 -7.38 -6.48
C MET A 43 -0.74 -7.57 -7.56
N GLN A 44 -1.67 -8.52 -7.37
CA GLN A 44 -2.60 -8.92 -8.42
C GLN A 44 -3.74 -7.92 -8.61
N THR A 45 -4.16 -7.25 -7.54
CA THR A 45 -5.39 -6.45 -7.50
C THR A 45 -5.16 -4.97 -7.23
N VAL A 46 -3.97 -4.61 -6.74
CA VAL A 46 -3.56 -3.23 -6.41
C VAL A 46 -3.82 -2.25 -7.56
N PHE A 47 -3.55 -2.64 -8.81
CA PHE A 47 -3.79 -1.78 -9.98
C PHE A 47 -5.15 -2.00 -10.64
N LEU A 48 -5.82 -3.13 -10.39
CA LEU A 48 -7.10 -3.49 -11.02
C LEU A 48 -8.28 -2.67 -10.47
N THR A 49 -8.18 -2.23 -9.22
CA THR A 49 -9.21 -1.41 -8.57
C THR A 49 -9.07 0.07 -8.85
N THR A 50 -8.09 0.50 -9.66
CA THR A 50 -7.88 1.92 -9.92
C THR A 50 -9.00 2.56 -10.75
N GLY A 51 -9.78 3.42 -10.12
CA GLY A 51 -10.78 4.24 -10.79
C GLY A 51 -10.19 5.60 -11.19
N ASP A 52 -10.68 6.20 -12.28
CA ASP A 52 -10.32 7.57 -12.69
C ASP A 52 -10.96 8.64 -11.77
N LEU A 53 -10.93 8.45 -10.45
CA LEU A 53 -11.35 9.48 -9.51
C LEU A 53 -10.24 10.51 -9.39
N PRO A 54 -10.44 11.76 -9.86
CA PRO A 54 -9.39 12.75 -9.85
C PRO A 54 -9.05 13.17 -8.42
N ILE A 55 -7.83 12.88 -8.00
CA ILE A 55 -7.24 13.45 -6.80
C ILE A 55 -7.03 14.96 -6.99
N SER A 56 -7.49 15.75 -5.99
CA SER A 56 -7.36 17.20 -5.95
C SER A 56 -5.88 17.63 -5.93
N GLY A 57 -5.57 18.80 -6.50
CA GLY A 57 -4.20 19.21 -6.85
C GLY A 57 -3.13 18.97 -5.75
N GLU A 58 -3.37 19.43 -4.52
CA GLU A 58 -2.41 19.27 -3.41
C GLU A 58 -2.17 17.80 -3.02
N LYS A 59 -3.19 16.95 -3.18
CA LYS A 59 -3.11 15.52 -2.88
C LYS A 59 -2.40 14.71 -3.96
N ARG A 60 -2.03 15.33 -5.10
CA ARG A 60 -1.18 14.73 -6.13
C ARG A 60 0.29 14.70 -5.77
N ASN A 61 0.71 15.52 -4.80
CA ASN A 61 2.03 15.39 -4.20
C ASN A 61 2.01 14.20 -3.23
N PRO A 62 2.92 13.22 -3.32
CA PRO A 62 3.03 12.13 -2.36
C PRO A 62 3.56 12.56 -0.98
N GLU A 63 4.34 13.64 -0.86
CA GLU A 63 4.99 14.01 0.42
C GLU A 63 4.00 14.23 1.59
N PRO A 64 2.85 14.92 1.41
CA PRO A 64 1.89 15.13 2.50
C PRO A 64 1.21 13.85 2.99
N TRP A 65 1.29 12.76 2.23
CA TRP A 65 0.74 11.45 2.63
C TRP A 65 1.67 10.68 3.58
N GLY A 66 2.82 11.26 3.92
CA GLY A 66 3.72 10.74 4.94
C GLY A 66 4.93 10.02 4.39
N ALA A 67 5.59 9.27 5.28
CA ALA A 67 6.87 8.64 4.99
C ALA A 67 6.68 7.44 4.07
N LEU A 68 7.54 7.32 3.05
CA LEU A 68 7.62 6.13 2.22
C LEU A 68 8.11 4.94 3.06
N VAL A 69 7.39 3.84 2.97
CA VAL A 69 7.77 2.55 3.57
C VAL A 69 8.31 1.62 2.49
N LEU A 70 7.51 1.41 1.44
CA LEU A 70 7.82 0.50 0.34
C LEU A 70 7.19 1.03 -0.95
N SER A 71 7.94 1.01 -2.04
CA SER A 71 7.49 1.29 -3.40
C SER A 71 7.69 0.06 -4.27
N ARG A 72 6.66 -0.34 -5.00
CA ARG A 72 6.71 -1.46 -5.94
C ARG A 72 6.21 -1.04 -7.32
N SER A 73 6.81 -1.58 -8.37
CA SER A 73 6.36 -1.41 -9.75
C SER A 73 5.06 -2.17 -10.01
N GLU A 74 4.42 -1.88 -11.15
CA GLU A 74 3.29 -2.66 -11.65
C GLU A 74 3.57 -4.16 -11.82
N THR A 75 4.83 -4.52 -12.09
CA THR A 75 5.28 -5.92 -12.21
C THR A 75 5.62 -6.55 -10.86
N GLY A 76 5.52 -5.79 -9.76
CA GLY A 76 5.81 -6.24 -8.40
C GLY A 76 7.28 -6.14 -8.01
N GLU A 77 8.15 -5.57 -8.84
CA GLU A 77 9.55 -5.32 -8.47
C GLU A 77 9.61 -4.25 -7.37
N ILE A 78 10.47 -4.44 -6.37
CA ILE A 78 10.71 -3.41 -5.35
C ILE A 78 11.56 -2.30 -5.97
N ILE A 79 11.03 -1.08 -5.97
CA ILE A 79 11.70 0.11 -6.50
C ILE A 79 12.51 0.78 -5.39
N ASP A 80 11.89 0.98 -4.23
CA ASP A 80 12.49 1.62 -3.06
C ASP A 80 11.85 1.08 -1.78
N MET A 81 12.60 1.07 -0.69
CA MET A 81 12.14 0.58 0.61
C MET A 81 12.98 1.18 1.72
N ASP A 82 12.31 1.66 2.77
CA ASP A 82 12.94 1.97 4.05
C ASP A 82 12.84 0.72 4.94
N PRO A 83 13.94 -0.02 5.20
CA PRO A 83 13.87 -1.29 5.91
C PRO A 83 13.38 -1.18 7.35
N GLU A 84 13.69 -0.08 8.04
CA GLU A 84 13.28 0.11 9.44
C GLU A 84 11.77 0.38 9.50
N LYS A 85 11.29 1.30 8.66
CA LYS A 85 9.85 1.58 8.56
C LYS A 85 9.06 0.39 8.04
N PHE A 86 9.66 -0.42 7.17
CA PHE A 86 9.02 -1.63 6.67
C PHE A 86 8.76 -2.60 7.82
N TRP A 87 9.78 -2.97 8.60
CA TRP A 87 9.59 -3.91 9.71
C TRP A 87 8.73 -3.33 10.84
N GLU A 88 8.86 -2.04 11.14
CA GLU A 88 7.99 -1.36 12.11
C GLU A 88 6.53 -1.36 11.63
N GLY A 89 6.29 -0.99 10.38
CA GLY A 89 4.97 -0.98 9.75
C GLY A 89 4.34 -2.37 9.77
N ILE A 90 5.06 -3.40 9.32
CA ILE A 90 4.59 -4.79 9.35
C ILE A 90 4.21 -5.16 10.79
N HIS A 91 5.09 -4.92 11.75
CA HIS A 91 4.83 -5.26 13.15
C HIS A 91 3.61 -4.55 13.74
N ILE A 92 3.43 -3.25 13.48
CA ILE A 92 2.30 -2.46 13.96
C ILE A 92 0.99 -2.91 13.28
N TRP A 93 1.02 -3.05 11.96
CA TRP A 93 -0.17 -3.31 11.16
C TRP A 93 -0.72 -4.72 11.43
N PHE A 94 0.15 -5.72 11.49
CA PHE A 94 -0.26 -7.11 11.74
C PHE A 94 -0.61 -7.37 13.22
N ARG A 95 0.08 -6.72 14.18
CA ARG A 95 -0.33 -6.77 15.59
C ARG A 95 -1.69 -6.13 15.84
N SER A 96 -1.97 -4.98 15.22
CA SER A 96 -3.25 -4.27 15.40
C SER A 96 -4.44 -5.03 14.79
N HIS A 97 -4.20 -5.85 13.76
CA HIS A 97 -5.23 -6.66 13.10
C HIS A 97 -5.28 -8.12 13.58
N GLY A 98 -4.34 -8.54 14.44
CA GLY A 98 -4.33 -9.87 15.08
C GLY A 98 -4.00 -11.02 14.14
N VAL A 99 -3.20 -10.76 13.09
CA VAL A 99 -2.83 -11.75 12.05
C VAL A 99 -1.37 -11.57 11.65
N ASP A 100 -0.74 -12.60 11.06
CA ASP A 100 0.62 -12.51 10.47
C ASP A 100 0.53 -12.19 8.97
N TYR A 101 1.60 -11.62 8.39
CA TYR A 101 1.61 -11.16 7.00
C TYR A 101 1.80 -12.28 5.99
N ASP A 102 2.37 -13.40 6.41
CA ASP A 102 2.53 -14.61 5.61
C ASP A 102 1.33 -15.58 5.75
N SER A 103 0.37 -15.24 6.62
CA SER A 103 -0.82 -16.06 6.82
C SER A 103 -1.75 -15.96 5.62
N PRO A 104 -2.17 -17.09 5.02
CA PRO A 104 -3.15 -17.07 3.95
C PRO A 104 -4.42 -16.34 4.40
N ILE A 105 -4.90 -15.38 3.60
CA ILE A 105 -6.10 -14.56 3.92
C ILE A 105 -7.31 -15.44 4.31
N SER A 106 -7.42 -16.66 3.76
CA SER A 106 -8.47 -17.63 4.10
C SER A 106 -8.49 -18.06 5.58
N HIS A 107 -7.38 -17.92 6.30
CA HIS A 107 -7.27 -18.23 7.73
C HIS A 107 -7.49 -17.02 8.64
N HIS A 108 -7.71 -15.83 8.07
CA HIS A 108 -7.95 -14.61 8.83
C HIS A 108 -9.30 -14.68 9.58
N PRO A 109 -9.38 -14.25 10.85
CA PRO A 109 -10.61 -14.34 11.66
C PRO A 109 -11.83 -13.67 11.01
N MET A 110 -11.61 -12.58 10.28
CA MET A 110 -12.65 -11.83 9.54
C MET A 110 -13.17 -12.55 8.29
N PHE A 111 -12.39 -13.50 7.75
CA PHE A 111 -12.68 -14.23 6.50
C PHE A 111 -12.97 -15.73 6.73
N LYS A 112 -12.86 -16.23 7.97
CA LYS A 112 -13.39 -17.54 8.38
C LYS A 112 -14.93 -17.48 8.38
N ARG A 113 -15.54 -17.92 7.28
CA ARG A 113 -16.96 -18.29 7.24
C ARG A 113 -17.15 -19.75 7.64
#